data_AF-A0A3N5GG63-F1
#
_entry.id   AF-A0A3N5GG63-F1
#
_cell.length_a   1.000
_cell.length_b   1.000
_cell.length_c   1.000
_cell.angle_alpha   90.00
_cell.angle_beta   90.00
_cell.angle_gamma   90.00
#
_symmetry.space_group_name_H-M   'P 1'
#
loop_
_entity.id
_entity.type
_entity.pdbx_description
1 polymer ?
#
loop_
_entity_poly.entity_id
_entity_poly.type
_entity_poly.pdbx_seq_one_letter_code
_entity_poly.pdbx_strand_id
1 'polypeptide(L)'
;MLTFPHRVLFVGFGAVARCTLPILLQHIHVDPKRVSIMDFESDDAALRPWVEQGMTFVRNRVGPENMAALLGEHLSAGDLLIDLAWNIDCCEIVQWCHDRGVLYVNTSVELWDPYAGAANKHPTERTLYWRHMNLRQMIASWREPGPTAVLEHGANPGLISHFTKQALLDIAGQALEDGKFQGVQAERIAHHVASLEFNHLAHLLGVKVIHCSERDTQITNRPKEENEFVNTWSVEGFREEGTTTAEMGWGTHEKELPALAFEHQSGPRSQICLARMGINTFVVS
;
A
#
# COMPACT_ATOMS: atom_id res chain seq x y z
N MET A 1 25.57 -6.17 0.10
CA MET A 1 24.42 -6.56 -0.72
C MET A 1 23.83 -7.81 -0.08
N LEU A 2 22.52 -7.84 0.17
CA LEU A 2 21.86 -8.98 0.83
C LEU A 2 21.71 -10.12 -0.19
N THR A 3 22.08 -11.35 0.14
CA THR A 3 21.84 -12.50 -0.74
C THR A 3 20.48 -13.12 -0.45
N PHE A 4 19.67 -13.31 -1.49
CA PHE A 4 18.38 -14.02 -1.40
C PHE A 4 18.44 -15.30 -2.22
N PRO A 5 18.53 -16.49 -1.58
CA PRO A 5 18.80 -17.74 -2.28
C PRO A 5 17.55 -18.42 -2.87
N HIS A 6 16.36 -17.91 -2.58
CA HIS A 6 15.08 -18.50 -2.94
C HIS A 6 14.50 -17.89 -4.24
N ARG A 7 13.36 -18.41 -4.70
CA ARG A 7 12.68 -17.88 -5.89
C ARG A 7 11.97 -16.57 -5.57
N VAL A 8 11.87 -15.71 -6.57
CA VAL A 8 11.09 -14.47 -6.53
C VAL A 8 10.08 -14.51 -7.66
N LEU A 9 8.80 -14.33 -7.34
CA LEU A 9 7.74 -14.17 -8.33
C LEU A 9 7.20 -12.74 -8.25
N PHE A 10 7.28 -12.01 -9.36
CA PHE A 10 6.50 -10.80 -9.56
C PHE A 10 5.16 -11.18 -10.17
N VAL A 11 4.05 -10.75 -9.56
CA VAL A 11 2.72 -10.79 -10.16
C VAL A 11 2.36 -9.37 -10.55
N GLY A 12 2.12 -9.15 -11.84
CA GLY A 12 2.01 -7.82 -12.45
C GLY A 12 3.34 -7.30 -13.02
N PHE A 13 3.31 -6.80 -14.25
CA PHE A 13 4.44 -6.18 -14.96
C PHE A 13 4.11 -4.78 -15.52
N GLY A 14 3.31 -4.04 -14.74
CA GLY A 14 2.99 -2.64 -15.00
C GLY A 14 4.12 -1.66 -14.65
N ALA A 15 3.78 -0.38 -14.53
CA ALA A 15 4.74 0.70 -14.28
C ALA A 15 5.60 0.49 -13.02
N VAL A 16 4.98 0.04 -11.90
CA VAL A 16 5.68 -0.14 -10.63
C VAL A 16 6.72 -1.27 -10.71
N ALA A 17 6.35 -2.41 -11.30
CA ALA A 17 7.25 -3.55 -11.44
C ALA A 17 8.48 -3.21 -12.30
N ARG A 18 8.28 -2.48 -13.40
CA ARG A 18 9.36 -2.03 -14.30
C ARG A 18 10.38 -1.14 -13.59
N CYS A 19 9.94 -0.32 -12.63
CA CYS A 19 10.82 0.50 -11.81
C CYS A 19 11.44 -0.28 -10.64
N THR A 20 10.73 -1.26 -10.08
CA THR A 20 11.17 -2.03 -8.92
C THR A 20 12.26 -3.04 -9.27
N LEU A 21 12.11 -3.74 -10.39
CA LEU A 21 13.01 -4.81 -10.80
C LEU A 21 14.50 -4.39 -10.91
N PRO A 22 14.88 -3.26 -11.56
CA PRO A 22 16.28 -2.80 -11.57
C PRO A 22 16.81 -2.49 -10.16
N ILE A 23 15.99 -1.90 -9.30
CA ILE A 23 16.37 -1.58 -7.92
C ILE A 23 16.57 -2.86 -7.12
N LEU A 24 15.69 -3.85 -7.27
CA LEU A 24 15.80 -5.16 -6.62
C LEU A 24 17.17 -5.79 -6.95
N LEU A 25 17.52 -5.88 -8.23
CA LEU A 25 18.79 -6.48 -8.67
C LEU A 25 20.02 -5.67 -8.24
N GLN A 26 19.87 -4.37 -8.03
CA GLN A 26 20.95 -3.51 -7.53
C GLN A 26 21.23 -3.72 -6.03
N HIS A 27 20.22 -4.07 -5.23
CA HIS A 27 20.35 -4.14 -3.77
C HIS A 27 20.31 -5.56 -3.20
N ILE A 28 19.74 -6.51 -3.93
CA ILE A 28 19.57 -7.91 -3.53
C ILE A 28 20.25 -8.80 -4.56
N HIS A 29 21.18 -9.63 -4.08
CA HIS A 29 21.82 -10.65 -4.90
C HIS A 29 20.91 -11.87 -4.99
N VAL A 30 20.17 -11.95 -6.08
CA VAL A 30 19.34 -13.10 -6.49
C VAL A 30 19.79 -13.54 -7.89
N ASP A 31 19.87 -14.85 -8.12
CA ASP A 31 20.12 -15.39 -9.46
C ASP A 31 18.92 -15.05 -10.36
N PRO A 32 19.09 -14.32 -11.48
CA PRO A 32 17.99 -13.99 -12.38
C PRO A 32 17.16 -15.20 -12.82
N LYS A 33 17.77 -16.40 -12.91
CA LYS A 33 17.05 -17.64 -13.25
C LYS A 33 16.04 -18.09 -12.20
N ARG A 34 16.10 -17.52 -10.99
CA ARG A 34 15.15 -17.74 -9.89
C ARG A 34 14.06 -16.67 -9.84
N VAL A 35 14.12 -15.67 -10.73
CA VAL A 35 13.11 -14.61 -10.83
C VAL A 35 12.15 -14.95 -11.97
N SER A 36 10.86 -14.93 -11.65
CA SER A 36 9.78 -15.05 -12.62
C SER A 36 8.91 -13.80 -12.59
N ILE A 37 8.40 -13.41 -13.76
CA ILE A 37 7.48 -12.30 -13.95
C ILE A 37 6.19 -12.87 -14.55
N MET A 38 5.07 -12.68 -13.87
CA MET A 38 3.76 -13.17 -14.32
C MET A 38 2.83 -12.00 -14.60
N ASP A 39 2.31 -11.93 -15.82
CA ASP A 39 1.28 -10.97 -16.23
C ASP A 39 0.43 -11.58 -17.35
N PHE A 40 -0.82 -11.16 -17.49
CA PHE A 40 -1.70 -11.63 -18.55
C PHE A 40 -1.44 -10.90 -19.87
N GLU A 41 -0.93 -9.66 -19.79
CA GLU A 41 -0.43 -8.88 -20.90
C GLU A 41 1.09 -9.08 -21.08
N SER A 42 1.54 -8.98 -22.33
CA SER A 42 2.96 -9.06 -22.66
C SER A 42 3.39 -7.75 -23.32
N ASP A 43 4.38 -7.11 -22.74
CA ASP A 43 5.15 -6.05 -23.38
C ASP A 43 6.55 -6.59 -23.66
N ASP A 44 6.68 -7.29 -24.80
CA ASP A 44 7.90 -7.99 -25.18
C ASP A 44 9.13 -7.07 -25.21
N ALA A 45 8.93 -5.79 -25.55
CA ALA A 45 10.01 -4.81 -25.58
C ALA A 45 10.51 -4.48 -24.17
N ALA A 46 9.58 -4.28 -23.22
CA ALA A 46 9.93 -4.03 -21.82
C ALA A 46 10.45 -5.29 -21.10
N LEU A 47 10.01 -6.49 -21.50
CA LEU A 47 10.41 -7.77 -20.91
C LEU A 47 11.79 -8.25 -21.38
N ARG A 48 12.16 -7.96 -22.64
CA ARG A 48 13.37 -8.49 -23.28
C ARG A 48 14.65 -8.36 -22.45
N PRO A 49 14.98 -7.19 -21.85
CA PRO A 49 16.21 -7.04 -21.09
C PRO A 49 16.30 -7.99 -19.87
N TRP A 50 15.15 -8.42 -19.34
CA TRP A 50 15.07 -9.27 -18.16
C TRP A 50 15.11 -10.76 -18.53
N VAL A 51 14.42 -11.13 -19.60
CA VAL A 51 14.45 -12.50 -20.13
C VAL A 51 15.85 -12.84 -20.66
N GLU A 52 16.54 -11.90 -21.30
CA GLU A 52 17.94 -12.08 -21.75
C GLU A 52 18.93 -12.28 -20.59
N GLN A 53 18.59 -11.80 -19.38
CA GLN A 53 19.36 -12.07 -18.16
C GLN A 53 19.06 -13.44 -17.55
N GLY A 54 18.07 -14.17 -18.06
CA GLY A 54 17.68 -15.51 -17.62
C GLY A 54 16.40 -15.58 -16.80
N MET A 55 15.67 -14.47 -16.62
CA MET A 55 14.37 -14.47 -15.95
C MET A 55 13.32 -15.18 -16.80
N THR A 56 12.31 -15.75 -16.14
CA THR A 56 11.19 -16.41 -16.83
C THR A 56 9.98 -15.48 -16.88
N PHE A 57 9.44 -15.23 -18.07
CA PHE A 57 8.12 -14.60 -18.20
C PHE A 57 7.03 -15.67 -18.30
N VAL A 58 5.97 -15.51 -17.53
CA VAL A 58 4.81 -16.40 -17.48
C VAL A 58 3.57 -15.62 -17.88
N ARG A 59 3.08 -15.86 -19.09
CA ARG A 59 1.86 -15.20 -19.55
C ARG A 59 0.63 -15.88 -18.95
N ASN A 60 0.12 -15.37 -17.83
CA ASN A 60 -1.05 -15.93 -17.15
C ASN A 60 -1.79 -14.88 -16.31
N ARG A 61 -3.05 -15.15 -16.00
CA ARG A 61 -3.88 -14.30 -15.12
C ARG A 61 -4.16 -15.05 -13.82
N VAL A 62 -3.78 -14.45 -12.70
CA VAL A 62 -4.21 -14.93 -11.38
C VAL A 62 -5.69 -14.59 -11.19
N GLY A 63 -6.50 -15.59 -10.86
CA GLY A 63 -7.94 -15.48 -10.62
C GLY A 63 -8.39 -16.36 -9.46
N PRO A 64 -9.60 -16.14 -8.92
CA PRO A 64 -10.11 -16.90 -7.76
C PRO A 64 -10.07 -18.42 -7.97
N GLU A 65 -10.34 -18.87 -9.19
CA GLU A 65 -10.44 -20.28 -9.55
C GLU A 65 -9.08 -20.99 -9.71
N ASN A 66 -8.00 -20.24 -9.95
CA ASN A 66 -6.70 -20.81 -10.31
C ASN A 66 -5.55 -20.43 -9.37
N MET A 67 -5.71 -19.39 -8.52
CA MET A 67 -4.63 -18.78 -7.76
C MET A 67 -3.80 -19.81 -7.00
N ALA A 68 -4.46 -20.71 -6.25
CA ALA A 68 -3.74 -21.63 -5.38
C ALA A 68 -2.90 -22.67 -6.13
N ALA A 69 -3.36 -23.11 -7.31
CA ALA A 69 -2.64 -24.03 -8.18
C ALA A 69 -1.52 -23.30 -8.91
N LEU A 70 -1.85 -22.17 -9.55
CA LEU A 70 -0.92 -21.38 -10.35
C LEU A 70 0.26 -20.86 -9.53
N LEU A 71 0.01 -20.22 -8.38
CA LEU A 71 1.09 -19.77 -7.50
C LEU A 71 1.91 -20.96 -6.97
N GLY A 72 1.29 -22.13 -6.79
CA GLY A 72 1.96 -23.35 -6.33
C GLY A 72 2.95 -23.94 -7.33
N GLU A 73 2.82 -23.65 -8.63
CA GLU A 73 3.78 -24.05 -9.65
C GLU A 73 5.09 -23.25 -9.54
N HIS A 74 5.00 -22.01 -9.06
CA HIS A 74 6.10 -21.04 -9.08
C HIS A 74 6.72 -20.75 -7.72
N LEU A 75 6.02 -21.06 -6.62
CA LEU A 75 6.42 -20.69 -5.27
C LEU A 75 6.30 -21.85 -4.27
N SER A 76 7.17 -21.83 -3.28
CA SER A 76 7.31 -22.81 -2.19
C SER A 76 7.82 -22.11 -0.94
N ALA A 77 7.84 -22.80 0.20
CA ALA A 77 8.27 -22.23 1.47
C ALA A 77 9.67 -21.57 1.36
N GLY A 78 9.77 -20.33 1.86
CA GLY A 78 10.98 -19.49 1.80
C GLY A 78 11.10 -18.61 0.55
N ASP A 79 10.30 -18.85 -0.49
CA ASP A 79 10.24 -18.00 -1.68
C ASP A 79 9.55 -16.65 -1.38
N LEU A 80 9.72 -15.67 -2.26
CA LEU A 80 9.15 -14.33 -2.16
C LEU A 80 8.15 -14.06 -3.28
N LEU A 81 6.95 -13.63 -2.91
CA LEU A 81 5.93 -13.10 -3.81
C LEU A 81 5.90 -11.57 -3.71
N ILE A 82 6.15 -10.90 -4.83
CA ILE A 82 6.04 -9.45 -5.00
C ILE A 82 4.80 -9.19 -5.83
N ASP A 83 3.74 -8.73 -5.19
CA ASP A 83 2.44 -8.49 -5.80
C ASP A 83 2.28 -7.01 -6.16
N LEU A 84 2.33 -6.74 -7.46
CA LEU A 84 2.20 -5.43 -8.09
C LEU A 84 1.11 -5.44 -9.17
N ALA A 85 0.14 -6.35 -9.03
CA ALA A 85 -1.03 -6.44 -9.88
C ALA A 85 -2.22 -5.70 -9.28
N TRP A 86 -3.29 -5.60 -10.07
CA TRP A 86 -4.60 -5.11 -9.65
C TRP A 86 -5.61 -6.25 -9.71
N ASN A 87 -6.72 -6.12 -8.99
CA ASN A 87 -7.81 -7.11 -8.92
C ASN A 87 -7.42 -8.52 -8.44
N ILE A 88 -6.58 -8.61 -7.40
CA ILE A 88 -6.34 -9.86 -6.68
C ILE A 88 -6.75 -9.65 -5.22
N ASP A 89 -7.56 -10.54 -4.65
CA ASP A 89 -7.99 -10.38 -3.27
C ASP A 89 -6.81 -10.53 -2.30
N CYS A 90 -6.52 -9.44 -1.57
CA CYS A 90 -5.38 -9.37 -0.67
C CYS A 90 -5.51 -10.35 0.52
N CYS A 91 -6.72 -10.60 1.03
CA CYS A 91 -6.90 -11.57 2.10
C CYS A 91 -6.55 -12.98 1.60
N GLU A 92 -7.09 -13.38 0.44
CA GLU A 92 -6.85 -14.71 -0.10
C GLU A 92 -5.38 -14.97 -0.44
N ILE A 93 -4.69 -14.02 -1.10
CA ILE A 93 -3.28 -14.22 -1.48
C ILE A 93 -2.35 -14.20 -0.26
N VAL A 94 -2.60 -13.34 0.74
CA VAL A 94 -1.83 -13.32 1.99
C VAL A 94 -2.06 -14.59 2.79
N GLN A 95 -3.30 -15.08 2.87
CA GLN A 95 -3.61 -16.37 3.50
C GLN A 95 -2.88 -17.51 2.80
N TRP A 96 -2.87 -17.53 1.46
CA TRP A 96 -2.15 -18.53 0.69
C TRP A 96 -0.64 -18.49 0.96
N CYS A 97 -0.04 -17.30 1.01
CA CYS A 97 1.37 -17.12 1.33
C CYS A 97 1.69 -17.60 2.75
N HIS A 98 0.85 -17.24 3.73
CA HIS A 98 0.95 -17.71 5.10
C HIS A 98 0.98 -19.25 5.16
N ASP A 99 0.00 -19.89 4.53
CA ASP A 99 -0.17 -21.36 4.58
C ASP A 99 0.92 -22.12 3.82
N ARG A 100 1.53 -21.50 2.82
CA ARG A 100 2.60 -22.09 2.00
C ARG A 100 4.01 -21.72 2.45
N GLY A 101 4.15 -20.91 3.49
CA GLY A 101 5.47 -20.49 3.98
C GLY A 101 6.18 -19.49 3.07
N VAL A 102 5.44 -18.70 2.28
CA VAL A 102 5.96 -17.74 1.28
C VAL A 102 5.98 -16.32 1.86
N LEU A 103 7.08 -15.59 1.67
CA LEU A 103 7.19 -14.17 2.00
C LEU A 103 6.34 -13.35 1.03
N TYR A 104 5.70 -12.29 1.51
CA TYR A 104 4.80 -11.47 0.69
C TYR A 104 5.09 -9.99 0.83
N VAL A 105 5.01 -9.25 -0.28
CA VAL A 105 4.95 -7.79 -0.28
C VAL A 105 4.02 -7.28 -1.37
N ASN A 106 3.27 -6.24 -1.07
CA ASN A 106 2.45 -5.53 -2.06
C ASN A 106 2.42 -4.02 -1.82
N THR A 107 1.70 -3.29 -2.67
CA THR A 107 1.52 -1.83 -2.55
C THR A 107 0.07 -1.39 -2.33
N SER A 108 -0.91 -2.31 -2.35
CA SER A 108 -2.34 -2.00 -2.21
C SER A 108 -3.13 -3.17 -1.61
N VAL A 109 -4.24 -2.89 -0.91
CA VAL A 109 -5.21 -3.93 -0.50
C VAL A 109 -6.34 -4.01 -1.54
N GLU A 110 -6.16 -4.94 -2.46
CA GLU A 110 -7.05 -5.19 -3.60
C GLU A 110 -8.15 -6.22 -3.30
N LEU A 111 -9.16 -6.26 -4.17
CA LEU A 111 -10.27 -7.23 -4.19
C LEU A 111 -10.33 -7.89 -5.57
N TRP A 112 -10.88 -9.10 -5.69
CA TRP A 112 -11.11 -9.72 -7.00
C TRP A 112 -11.97 -8.87 -7.93
N ASP A 113 -13.06 -8.30 -7.40
CA ASP A 113 -13.92 -7.34 -8.10
C ASP A 113 -14.42 -6.27 -7.11
N PRO A 114 -13.82 -5.06 -7.12
CA PRO A 114 -14.24 -3.98 -6.25
C PRO A 114 -15.61 -3.40 -6.63
N TYR A 115 -16.09 -3.62 -7.86
CA TYR A 115 -17.35 -3.08 -8.38
C TYR A 115 -18.54 -4.01 -8.12
N ALA A 116 -18.29 -5.31 -7.91
CA ALA A 116 -19.32 -6.30 -7.62
C ALA A 116 -20.25 -5.86 -6.46
N GLY A 117 -21.50 -5.57 -6.80
CA GLY A 117 -22.52 -5.15 -5.86
C GLY A 117 -22.27 -3.80 -5.16
N ALA A 118 -21.25 -3.03 -5.58
CA ALA A 118 -20.81 -1.82 -4.88
C ALA A 118 -21.91 -0.75 -4.73
N ALA A 119 -22.81 -0.64 -5.73
CA ALA A 119 -23.93 0.29 -5.69
C ALA A 119 -24.94 0.00 -4.55
N ASN A 120 -24.98 -1.24 -4.06
CA ASN A 120 -25.91 -1.67 -3.01
C ASN A 120 -25.25 -1.78 -1.63
N LYS A 121 -23.92 -1.59 -1.54
CA LYS A 121 -23.17 -1.66 -0.28
C LYS A 121 -23.35 -0.38 0.54
N HIS A 122 -23.36 -0.52 1.86
CA HIS A 122 -23.31 0.63 2.75
C HIS A 122 -21.99 1.41 2.51
N PRO A 123 -21.95 2.76 2.58
CA PRO A 123 -20.73 3.53 2.30
C PRO A 123 -19.49 3.02 3.04
N THR A 124 -19.63 2.67 4.33
CA THR A 124 -18.53 2.16 5.14
C THR A 124 -17.95 0.83 4.67
N GLU A 125 -18.70 0.01 3.91
CA GLU A 125 -18.24 -1.28 3.38
C GLU A 125 -17.44 -1.14 2.08
N ARG A 126 -17.35 0.08 1.54
CA ARG A 126 -16.60 0.40 0.32
C ARG A 126 -15.23 1.02 0.60
N THR A 127 -14.90 1.21 1.88
CA THR A 127 -13.68 1.87 2.37
C THR A 127 -12.48 0.93 2.38
N LEU A 128 -11.27 1.50 2.38
CA LEU A 128 -10.05 0.77 2.71
C LEU A 128 -10.05 0.32 4.17
N TYR A 129 -10.63 1.11 5.09
CA TYR A 129 -10.84 0.71 6.48
C TYR A 129 -11.54 -0.65 6.58
N TRP A 130 -12.60 -0.87 5.81
CA TRP A 130 -13.31 -2.14 5.79
C TRP A 130 -12.41 -3.28 5.32
N ARG A 131 -11.63 -3.07 4.25
CA ARG A 131 -10.67 -4.08 3.77
C ARG A 131 -9.60 -4.38 4.83
N HIS A 132 -9.09 -3.37 5.52
CA HIS A 132 -8.15 -3.52 6.64
C HIS A 132 -8.77 -4.28 7.82
N MET A 133 -10.06 -4.10 8.10
CA MET A 133 -10.74 -4.86 9.16
C MET A 133 -10.86 -6.34 8.80
N ASN A 134 -11.13 -6.67 7.54
CA ASN A 134 -11.17 -8.06 7.06
C ASN A 134 -9.78 -8.72 7.17
N LEU A 135 -8.71 -8.02 6.77
CA LEU A 135 -7.34 -8.50 6.97
C LEU A 135 -7.02 -8.75 8.44
N ARG A 136 -7.38 -7.83 9.34
CA ARG A 136 -7.17 -8.01 10.80
C ARG A 136 -7.95 -9.21 11.34
N GLN A 137 -9.19 -9.41 10.91
CA GLN A 137 -10.00 -10.56 11.32
C GLN A 137 -9.39 -11.88 10.83
N MET A 138 -8.93 -11.92 9.58
CA MET A 138 -8.22 -13.07 9.02
C MET A 138 -6.95 -13.37 9.80
N ILE A 139 -6.08 -12.39 10.03
CA ILE A 139 -4.82 -12.56 10.79
C ILE A 139 -5.10 -13.03 12.23
N ALA A 140 -6.13 -12.48 12.89
CA ALA A 140 -6.51 -12.89 14.24
C ALA A 140 -7.01 -14.35 14.32
N SER A 141 -7.38 -14.96 13.20
CA SER A 141 -7.80 -16.36 13.14
C SER A 141 -6.62 -17.35 13.03
N TRP A 142 -5.41 -16.86 12.75
CA TRP A 142 -4.23 -17.70 12.62
C TRP A 142 -3.85 -18.33 13.97
N ARG A 143 -3.60 -19.64 13.95
CA ARG A 143 -3.22 -20.40 15.15
C ARG A 143 -1.74 -20.29 15.48
N GLU A 144 -0.92 -20.13 14.46
CA GLU A 144 0.54 -20.06 14.54
C GLU A 144 1.03 -18.87 13.72
N PRO A 145 2.16 -18.25 14.06
CA PRO A 145 2.78 -17.23 13.21
C PRO A 145 3.21 -17.83 11.86
N GLY A 146 3.09 -17.03 10.80
CA GLY A 146 3.60 -17.35 9.46
C GLY A 146 4.81 -16.52 9.04
N PRO A 147 5.26 -16.68 7.78
CA PRO A 147 6.24 -15.79 7.15
C PRO A 147 5.80 -14.33 7.18
N THR A 148 6.77 -13.43 7.06
CA THR A 148 6.49 -12.00 6.96
C THR A 148 5.72 -11.66 5.69
N ALA A 149 4.62 -10.94 5.87
CA ALA A 149 3.87 -10.26 4.81
C ALA A 149 3.91 -8.74 5.08
N VAL A 150 4.39 -7.96 4.11
CA VAL A 150 4.46 -6.50 4.18
C VAL A 150 3.40 -5.91 3.24
N LEU A 151 2.32 -5.40 3.81
CA LEU A 151 1.20 -4.86 3.05
C LEU A 151 1.38 -3.35 2.83
N GLU A 152 0.84 -2.86 1.71
CA GLU A 152 0.69 -1.43 1.43
C GLU A 152 2.01 -0.65 1.51
N HIS A 153 3.07 -1.22 0.92
CA HIS A 153 4.44 -0.71 1.04
C HIS A 153 4.99 -0.12 -0.26
N GLY A 154 4.22 0.82 -0.83
CA GLY A 154 4.64 1.65 -1.96
C GLY A 154 5.14 3.02 -1.51
N ALA A 155 4.77 4.07 -2.27
CA ALA A 155 4.99 5.45 -1.87
C ALA A 155 3.96 5.91 -0.83
N ASN A 156 2.68 5.86 -1.21
CA ASN A 156 1.53 6.29 -0.42
C ASN A 156 0.34 5.38 -0.74
N PRO A 157 0.14 4.27 0.01
CA PRO A 157 0.73 3.95 1.32
C PRO A 157 2.16 3.39 1.27
N GLY A 158 2.88 3.44 2.39
CA GLY A 158 4.26 2.96 2.52
C GLY A 158 5.24 4.06 2.97
N LEU A 159 6.04 4.60 2.04
CA LEU A 159 7.06 5.63 2.27
C LEU A 159 6.57 6.82 3.12
N ILE A 160 5.33 7.29 2.90
CA ILE A 160 4.73 8.38 3.68
C ILE A 160 4.64 8.09 5.19
N SER A 161 4.57 6.82 5.59
CA SER A 161 4.61 6.44 7.02
C SER A 161 6.00 6.67 7.61
N HIS A 162 7.05 6.44 6.82
CA HIS A 162 8.43 6.73 7.22
C HIS A 162 8.68 8.24 7.26
N PHE A 163 8.20 8.99 6.27
CA PHE A 163 8.27 10.45 6.29
C PHE A 163 7.51 11.05 7.47
N THR A 164 6.33 10.53 7.82
CA THR A 164 5.58 10.98 8.99
C THR A 164 6.40 10.81 10.28
N LYS A 165 7.05 9.65 10.45
CA LYS A 165 7.92 9.38 11.60
C LYS A 165 9.11 10.34 11.65
N GLN A 166 9.81 10.51 10.53
CA GLN A 166 10.94 11.42 10.45
C GLN A 166 10.52 12.88 10.73
N ALA A 167 9.42 13.33 10.14
CA ALA A 167 8.89 14.68 10.36
C ALA A 167 8.55 14.94 11.83
N LEU A 168 8.01 13.96 12.57
CA LEU A 168 7.77 14.10 14.00
C LEU A 168 9.07 14.26 14.80
N LEU A 169 10.14 13.54 14.42
CA LEU A 169 11.46 13.70 15.05
C LEU A 169 12.06 15.08 14.73
N ASP A 170 11.94 15.53 13.48
CA ASP A 170 12.46 16.83 13.04
C ASP A 170 11.72 18.00 13.73
N ILE A 171 10.39 17.93 13.80
CA ILE A 171 9.57 18.92 14.53
C ILE A 171 9.94 18.93 16.02
N ALA A 172 10.11 17.76 16.64
CA ALA A 172 10.50 17.66 18.03
C ALA A 172 11.89 18.27 18.28
N GLY A 173 12.87 17.94 17.44
CA GLY A 173 14.22 18.48 17.50
C GLY A 173 14.21 20.01 17.42
N GLN A 174 13.61 20.57 16.37
CA GLN A 174 13.54 22.02 16.19
C GLN A 174 12.79 22.72 17.34
N ALA A 175 11.67 22.14 17.81
CA ALA A 175 10.90 22.76 18.88
C ALA A 175 11.63 22.77 20.23
N LEU A 176 12.47 21.77 20.49
CA LEU A 176 13.34 21.75 21.67
C LEU A 176 14.49 22.76 21.55
N GLU A 177 15.13 22.84 20.37
CA GLU A 177 16.20 23.82 20.09
C GLU A 177 15.70 25.27 20.21
N ASP A 178 14.50 25.55 19.67
CA ASP A 178 13.85 26.86 19.76
C ASP A 178 13.32 27.18 21.17
N GLY A 179 13.41 26.26 22.12
CA GLY A 179 12.89 26.42 23.48
C GLY A 179 11.37 26.56 23.55
N LYS A 180 10.63 26.02 22.56
CA LYS A 180 9.14 26.01 22.54
C LYS A 180 8.55 25.19 23.68
N PHE A 181 9.30 24.21 24.16
CA PHE A 181 8.95 23.39 25.31
C PHE A 181 10.05 23.49 26.36
N GLN A 182 9.67 23.52 27.64
CA GLN A 182 10.60 23.70 28.76
C GLN A 182 10.27 22.77 29.92
N GLY A 183 11.27 22.54 30.79
CA GLY A 183 11.14 21.69 31.97
C GLY A 183 10.62 20.29 31.65
N VAL A 184 9.66 19.82 32.44
CA VAL A 184 9.08 18.47 32.33
C VAL A 184 8.50 18.17 30.95
N GLN A 185 7.96 19.16 30.23
CA GLN A 185 7.42 18.94 28.89
C GLN A 185 8.53 18.65 27.87
N ALA A 186 9.64 19.37 27.94
CA ALA A 186 10.80 19.12 27.09
C ALA A 186 11.40 17.73 27.37
N GLU A 187 11.52 17.35 28.64
CA GLU A 187 12.01 16.03 29.07
C GLU A 187 11.15 14.89 28.51
N ARG A 188 9.82 15.03 28.56
CA ARG A 188 8.89 14.03 28.01
C ARG A 188 8.98 13.91 26.49
N ILE A 189 9.11 15.03 25.78
CA ILE A 189 9.30 15.01 24.32
C ILE A 189 10.62 14.31 23.98
N ALA A 190 11.72 14.68 24.64
CA ALA A 190 13.02 14.05 24.43
C ALA A 190 12.98 12.53 24.71
N HIS A 191 12.25 12.11 25.74
CA HIS A 191 12.01 10.69 26.01
C HIS A 191 11.32 9.98 24.84
N HIS A 192 10.17 10.50 24.37
CA HIS A 192 9.42 9.87 23.28
C HIS A 192 10.14 9.87 21.93
N VAL A 193 11.03 10.86 21.70
CA VAL A 193 11.98 10.85 20.58
C VAL A 193 12.94 9.67 20.70
N ALA A 194 13.55 9.48 21.87
CA ALA A 194 14.51 8.40 22.10
C ALA A 194 13.87 7.00 22.08
N SER A 195 12.64 6.86 22.57
CA SER A 195 11.90 5.59 22.58
C SER A 195 11.13 5.30 21.29
N LEU A 196 11.09 6.25 20.34
CA LEU A 196 10.34 6.16 19.08
C LEU A 196 8.82 5.94 19.29
N GLU A 197 8.26 6.54 20.34
CA GLU A 197 6.84 6.46 20.70
C GLU A 197 6.03 7.55 19.97
N PHE A 198 5.89 7.38 18.65
CA PHE A 198 5.36 8.41 17.74
C PHE A 198 3.93 8.89 18.05
N ASN A 199 3.06 8.03 18.61
CA ASN A 199 1.71 8.42 19.02
C ASN A 199 1.74 9.44 20.18
N HIS A 200 2.58 9.19 21.18
CA HIS A 200 2.76 10.13 22.30
C HIS A 200 3.50 11.39 21.86
N LEU A 201 4.49 11.23 20.97
CA LEU A 201 5.23 12.35 20.40
C LEU A 201 4.31 13.30 19.63
N ALA A 202 3.51 12.78 18.68
CA ALA A 202 2.56 13.58 17.91
C ALA A 202 1.56 14.34 18.81
N HIS A 203 1.07 13.68 19.86
CA HIS A 203 0.16 14.30 20.82
C HIS A 203 0.84 15.44 21.59
N LEU A 204 2.05 15.24 22.13
CA LEU A 204 2.77 16.27 22.88
C LEU A 204 3.20 17.46 22.02
N LEU A 205 3.53 17.21 20.75
CA LEU A 205 3.82 18.26 19.78
C LEU A 205 2.58 19.03 19.34
N GLY A 206 1.38 18.55 19.69
CA GLY A 206 0.12 19.19 19.32
C GLY A 206 -0.20 19.06 17.82
N VAL A 207 0.28 18.00 17.16
CA VAL A 207 -0.06 17.71 15.77
C VAL A 207 -1.54 17.36 15.69
N LYS A 208 -2.29 18.14 14.91
CA LYS A 208 -3.74 17.98 14.75
C LYS A 208 -4.11 17.25 13.47
N VAL A 209 -3.45 17.61 12.38
CA VAL A 209 -3.74 17.14 11.02
C VAL A 209 -2.43 16.76 10.35
N ILE A 210 -2.46 15.67 9.59
CA ILE A 210 -1.38 15.25 8.69
C ILE A 210 -2.02 15.04 7.32
N HIS A 211 -1.55 15.78 6.32
CA HIS A 211 -1.94 15.57 4.93
C HIS A 211 -0.86 14.81 4.19
N CYS A 212 -1.27 13.90 3.31
CA CYS A 212 -0.42 13.38 2.25
C CYS A 212 -0.47 14.38 1.10
N SER A 213 0.30 15.46 1.20
CA SER A 213 0.28 16.57 0.24
C SER A 213 1.15 16.28 -0.97
N GLU A 214 0.54 15.75 -2.03
CA GLU A 214 1.20 15.40 -3.27
C GLU A 214 0.86 16.38 -4.40
N ARG A 215 1.86 16.74 -5.21
CA ARG A 215 1.67 17.50 -6.44
C ARG A 215 2.54 16.93 -7.55
N ASP A 216 1.92 16.16 -8.43
CA ASP A 216 2.56 15.73 -9.68
C ASP A 216 2.52 16.89 -10.70
N THR A 217 3.71 17.26 -11.20
CA THR A 217 3.88 18.31 -12.22
C THR A 217 4.48 17.76 -13.51
N GLN A 218 4.52 16.43 -13.68
CA GLN A 218 5.01 15.81 -14.89
C GLN A 218 4.11 16.20 -16.07
N ILE A 219 4.76 16.52 -17.18
CA ILE A 219 4.10 16.91 -18.43
C ILE A 219 4.60 16.02 -19.55
N THR A 220 3.71 15.69 -20.48
CA THR A 220 4.04 14.94 -21.69
C THR A 220 4.17 15.90 -22.88
N ASN A 221 4.94 15.49 -23.89
CA ASN A 221 5.03 16.20 -25.16
C ASN A 221 3.86 15.89 -26.11
N ARG A 222 2.93 15.01 -25.70
CA ARG A 222 1.70 14.69 -26.42
C ARG A 222 0.50 15.22 -25.65
N PRO A 223 -0.31 16.11 -26.23
CA PRO A 223 -1.58 16.51 -25.62
C PRO A 223 -2.49 15.30 -25.37
N LYS A 224 -3.27 15.35 -24.30
CA LYS A 224 -4.32 14.38 -24.00
C LYS A 224 -5.35 14.33 -25.13
N GLU A 225 -5.75 13.13 -25.55
CA GLU A 225 -6.78 12.89 -26.58
C GLU A 225 -8.21 12.86 -25.99
N GLU A 226 -9.21 13.00 -26.87
CA GLU A 226 -10.62 12.82 -26.50
C GLU A 226 -10.87 11.36 -26.07
N ASN A 227 -11.69 11.15 -25.03
CA ASN A 227 -11.98 9.83 -24.47
C ASN A 227 -10.76 9.05 -23.93
N GLU A 228 -9.61 9.70 -23.77
CA GLU A 228 -8.43 9.13 -23.11
C GLU A 228 -8.40 9.48 -21.62
N PHE A 229 -7.96 8.56 -20.77
CA PHE A 229 -7.57 8.85 -19.39
C PHE A 229 -6.04 8.75 -19.28
N VAL A 230 -5.39 9.83 -18.87
CA VAL A 230 -3.92 9.90 -18.73
C VAL A 230 -3.58 10.02 -17.25
N ASN A 231 -2.65 9.19 -16.80
CA ASN A 231 -2.10 9.23 -15.45
C ASN A 231 -0.61 8.84 -15.49
N THR A 232 0.13 9.16 -14.44
CA THR A 232 1.56 8.85 -14.30
C THR A 232 1.81 7.48 -13.65
N TRP A 233 0.72 6.85 -13.20
CA TRP A 233 0.66 5.48 -12.69
C TRP A 233 -0.68 4.82 -13.14
N SER A 234 -1.03 3.68 -12.54
CA SER A 234 -2.19 2.87 -12.95
C SER A 234 -3.48 3.69 -13.08
N VAL A 235 -4.04 3.73 -14.29
CA VAL A 235 -5.36 4.34 -14.55
C VAL A 235 -6.47 3.54 -13.88
N GLU A 236 -6.40 2.21 -13.93
CA GLU A 236 -7.41 1.33 -13.31
C GLU A 236 -7.40 1.47 -11.79
N GLY A 237 -6.21 1.47 -11.16
CA GLY A 237 -6.07 1.67 -9.71
C GLY A 237 -6.58 3.04 -9.28
N PHE A 238 -6.14 4.11 -9.96
CA PHE A 238 -6.60 5.47 -9.65
C PHE A 238 -8.12 5.65 -9.82
N ARG A 239 -8.71 5.01 -10.83
CA ARG A 239 -10.16 5.04 -11.05
C ARG A 239 -10.91 4.31 -9.93
N GLU A 240 -10.44 3.12 -9.54
CA GLU A 240 -11.04 2.32 -8.47
C GLU A 240 -11.06 3.13 -7.16
N GLU A 241 -9.89 3.57 -6.71
CA GLU A 241 -9.71 4.33 -5.49
C GLU A 241 -10.49 5.67 -5.55
N GLY A 242 -10.37 6.39 -6.67
CA GLY A 242 -11.00 7.70 -6.85
C GLY A 242 -12.53 7.66 -6.87
N THR A 243 -13.12 6.55 -7.33
CA THR A 243 -14.59 6.40 -7.42
C THR A 243 -15.22 5.74 -6.20
N THR A 244 -14.42 5.31 -5.23
CA THR A 244 -14.91 4.89 -3.90
C THR A 244 -15.22 6.09 -2.99
N THR A 245 -15.72 5.82 -1.79
CA THR A 245 -16.00 6.85 -0.78
C THR A 245 -14.75 7.61 -0.38
N ALA A 246 -14.83 8.93 -0.27
CA ALA A 246 -13.76 9.71 0.35
C ALA A 246 -13.54 9.25 1.80
N GLU A 247 -12.29 9.03 2.20
CA GLU A 247 -11.93 8.43 3.47
C GLU A 247 -10.81 9.22 4.14
N MET A 248 -10.85 9.30 5.47
CA MET A 248 -9.84 10.01 6.25
C MET A 248 -9.77 9.51 7.68
N GLY A 249 -8.57 9.55 8.26
CA GLY A 249 -8.40 9.49 9.71
C GLY A 249 -9.09 10.68 10.36
N TRP A 250 -9.89 10.44 11.40
CA TRP A 250 -10.65 11.49 12.05
C TRP A 250 -10.01 11.90 13.37
N GLY A 251 -9.43 13.10 13.40
CA GLY A 251 -8.69 13.60 14.55
C GLY A 251 -9.60 14.01 15.70
N THR A 252 -9.18 13.74 16.94
CA THR A 252 -9.95 14.12 18.15
C THR A 252 -10.12 15.63 18.36
N HIS A 253 -9.45 16.45 17.55
CA HIS A 253 -9.58 17.91 17.57
C HIS A 253 -10.76 18.40 16.72
N GLU A 254 -11.28 17.55 15.83
CA GLU A 254 -12.45 17.84 15.01
C GLU A 254 -13.71 17.82 15.88
N LYS A 255 -14.54 18.85 15.74
CA LYS A 255 -15.69 19.08 16.64
C LYS A 255 -17.02 18.67 16.01
N GLU A 256 -17.07 18.59 14.69
CA GLU A 256 -18.28 18.38 13.92
C GLU A 256 -17.98 17.47 12.75
N LEU A 257 -18.83 16.47 12.53
CA LEU A 257 -18.73 15.64 11.33
C LEU A 257 -19.17 16.45 10.10
N PRO A 258 -18.46 16.33 8.97
CA PRO A 258 -18.87 16.96 7.73
C PRO A 258 -20.16 16.33 7.18
N ALA A 259 -20.83 17.04 6.28
CA ALA A 259 -21.99 16.49 5.58
C ALA A 259 -21.63 15.18 4.86
N LEU A 260 -22.59 14.23 4.86
CA LEU A 260 -22.44 12.89 4.27
C LEU A 260 -21.43 11.98 5.00
N ALA A 261 -20.96 12.35 6.19
CA ALA A 261 -20.08 11.50 6.99
C ALA A 261 -20.80 10.26 7.51
N PHE A 262 -20.07 9.15 7.49
CA PHE A 262 -20.42 7.89 8.12
C PHE A 262 -19.25 7.44 8.99
N GLU A 263 -19.58 6.92 10.16
CA GLU A 263 -18.62 6.34 11.10
C GLU A 263 -18.66 4.81 11.04
N HIS A 264 -17.52 4.18 11.31
CA HIS A 264 -17.45 2.73 11.44
C HIS A 264 -17.94 2.28 12.81
N GLN A 265 -18.72 1.19 12.86
CA GLN A 265 -19.26 0.63 14.10
C GLN A 265 -18.30 -0.33 14.81
N SER A 266 -17.31 -0.85 14.10
CA SER A 266 -16.35 -1.85 14.58
C SER A 266 -14.91 -1.41 14.30
N GLY A 267 -13.93 -2.16 14.84
CA GLY A 267 -12.50 -1.85 14.71
C GLY A 267 -12.03 -0.68 15.58
N PRO A 268 -10.87 -0.07 15.27
CA PRO A 268 -10.33 1.05 16.05
C PRO A 268 -11.16 2.34 16.02
N ARG A 269 -12.13 2.47 15.09
CA ARG A 269 -12.97 3.65 14.88
C ARG A 269 -12.18 4.97 14.76
N SER A 270 -11.02 4.91 14.12
CA SER A 270 -10.10 6.03 13.93
C SER A 270 -10.31 6.78 12.62
N GLN A 271 -11.30 6.39 11.82
CA GLN A 271 -11.56 6.92 10.48
C GLN A 271 -13.05 7.20 10.29
N ILE A 272 -13.35 8.12 9.39
CA ILE A 272 -14.69 8.29 8.81
C ILE A 272 -14.61 8.17 7.30
N CYS A 273 -15.76 7.94 6.66
CA CYS A 273 -15.90 8.10 5.22
C CYS A 273 -17.03 9.07 4.88
N LEU A 274 -16.96 9.70 3.71
CA LEU A 274 -18.04 10.48 3.16
C LEU A 274 -18.73 9.67 2.05
N ALA A 275 -20.05 9.64 2.03
CA ALA A 275 -20.83 9.01 0.97
C ALA A 275 -20.80 9.82 -0.35
N ARG A 276 -19.59 10.10 -0.84
CA ARG A 276 -19.26 10.81 -2.08
C ARG A 276 -17.93 10.29 -2.61
N MET A 277 -17.71 10.38 -3.91
CA MET A 277 -16.48 9.91 -4.54
C MET A 277 -15.26 10.71 -4.07
N GLY A 278 -14.15 10.03 -3.78
CA GLY A 278 -12.87 10.66 -3.40
C GLY A 278 -12.39 11.67 -4.44
N ILE A 279 -12.38 11.28 -5.72
CA ILE A 279 -11.92 12.12 -6.84
C ILE A 279 -12.73 13.41 -7.03
N ASN A 280 -13.97 13.43 -6.55
CA ASN A 280 -14.86 14.59 -6.61
C ASN A 280 -14.92 15.34 -5.26
N THR A 281 -13.97 15.11 -4.36
CA THR A 281 -13.90 15.73 -3.03
C THR A 281 -12.63 16.57 -2.93
N PHE A 282 -12.80 17.89 -2.81
CA PHE A 282 -11.68 18.83 -2.72
C PHE A 282 -11.39 19.17 -1.27
N VAL A 283 -10.10 19.30 -0.96
CA VAL A 283 -9.59 19.76 0.33
C VAL A 283 -8.59 20.90 0.10
N VAL A 284 -8.47 21.80 1.06
CA VAL A 284 -7.37 22.77 1.08
C VAL A 284 -6.22 22.12 1.82
N SER A 285 -5.14 21.81 1.10
CA SER A 285 -3.91 21.26 1.66
C SER A 285 -2.77 22.26 1.66
#